data_AF-A0A7C3BUH5-F1
#
_entry.id   AF-A0A7C3BUH5-F1
#
_cell.length_a   1.000
_cell.length_b   1.000
_cell.length_c   1.000
_cell.angle_alpha   90.00
_cell.angle_beta   90.00
_cell.angle_gamma   90.00
#
_symmetry.space_group_name_H-M   'P 1'
#
loop_
_entity.id
_entity.type
_entity.pdbx_description
1 polymer ?
#
loop_
_entity_poly.entity_id
_entity_poly.type
_entity_poly.pdbx_seq_one_letter_code
_entity_poly.pdbx_strand_id
1 'polypeptide(L)'
;MIRHQVKRAIFWGICGVVLLSLAVLAGWLLLRHYRGSGTGGPLLPALVATQSAELATTFTYPLDPERLAPYIPQQSGPLDVDTRFDVQNPGLGDRGKCFVNHAGQQLPFSQLWHAGEDWFVHDADGKVQWGHAAGEPVQAVANGVVSWAQNLGGEGNVLIVEHHLPHGERVWSVYWHLAGVRVAVGEAITRGQALGVIHDRGLNSHLHWEIRTFATATELFPLDSAGGRGQCNGYVMGVGYTWDDDPARAHPGYWGYLHPSEFVSSEPLVPLPRSDQSGNRAPATIKSRPVLRETRAPHR
;
A
#
# COMPACT_ATOMS: atom_id res chain seq x y z
N MET A 1 -17.05 38.53 -71.09
CA MET A 1 -16.79 37.52 -70.03
C MET A 1 -15.31 37.30 -69.65
N ILE A 2 -14.31 37.59 -70.51
CA ILE A 2 -12.90 37.27 -70.22
C ILE A 2 -12.20 38.25 -69.23
N ARG A 3 -12.59 39.53 -69.18
CA ARG A 3 -11.96 40.55 -68.29
C ARG A 3 -12.19 40.34 -66.79
N HIS A 4 -13.23 39.62 -66.38
CA HIS A 4 -13.53 39.38 -64.95
C HIS A 4 -12.77 38.18 -64.37
N GLN A 5 -12.42 37.18 -65.19
CA GLN A 5 -11.70 35.98 -64.76
C GLN A 5 -10.21 36.27 -64.51
N VAL A 6 -9.59 37.13 -65.32
CA VAL A 6 -8.18 37.54 -65.16
C VAL A 6 -7.95 38.34 -63.87
N LYS A 7 -8.88 39.22 -63.50
CA LYS A 7 -8.77 40.02 -62.25
C LYS A 7 -8.88 39.15 -60.99
N ARG A 8 -9.68 38.07 -61.02
CA ARG A 8 -9.78 37.12 -59.90
C ARG A 8 -8.53 36.27 -59.77
N ALA A 9 -7.96 35.77 -60.86
CA ALA A 9 -6.72 34.98 -60.82
C ALA A 9 -5.52 35.77 -60.27
N ILE A 10 -5.38 37.05 -60.65
CA ILE A 10 -4.30 37.92 -60.15
C ILE A 10 -4.48 38.22 -58.65
N PHE A 11 -5.72 38.47 -58.19
CA PHE A 11 -5.99 38.76 -56.78
C PHE A 11 -5.66 37.56 -55.86
N TRP A 12 -6.00 36.33 -56.28
CA TRP A 12 -5.68 35.12 -55.52
C TRP A 12 -4.17 34.77 -55.57
N GLY A 13 -3.50 35.03 -56.70
CA GLY A 13 -2.04 34.87 -56.80
C GLY A 13 -1.26 35.80 -55.88
N ILE A 14 -1.68 37.06 -55.74
CA ILE A 14 -1.04 38.05 -54.85
C ILE A 14 -1.28 37.70 -53.37
N CYS A 15 -2.50 37.30 -52.99
CA CYS A 15 -2.79 36.85 -51.62
C CYS A 15 -2.00 35.59 -51.22
N GLY A 16 -1.81 34.64 -52.14
CA GLY A 16 -1.03 33.42 -51.89
C GLY A 16 0.46 33.70 -51.61
N VAL A 17 1.07 34.62 -52.36
CA VAL A 17 2.48 35.01 -52.17
C VAL A 17 2.69 35.79 -50.86
N VAL A 18 1.74 36.64 -50.46
CA VAL A 18 1.81 37.38 -49.19
C VAL A 18 1.68 36.45 -47.97
N LEU A 19 0.79 35.45 -48.02
CA LEU A 19 0.64 34.46 -46.94
C LEU A 19 1.87 33.54 -46.80
N LEU A 20 2.47 33.12 -47.91
CA LEU A 20 3.71 32.33 -47.88
C LEU A 20 4.88 33.13 -47.29
N SER A 21 4.96 34.43 -47.61
CA SER A 21 6.00 35.33 -47.13
C SER A 21 5.91 35.59 -45.62
N LEU A 22 4.69 35.72 -45.09
CA LEU A 22 4.44 35.88 -43.64
C LEU A 22 4.76 34.59 -42.86
N ALA A 23 4.45 33.42 -43.42
CA ALA A 23 4.79 32.14 -42.80
C ALA A 23 6.31 31.89 -42.73
N VAL A 24 7.04 32.26 -43.79
CA VAL A 24 8.51 32.18 -43.81
C VAL A 24 9.13 33.16 -42.82
N LEU A 25 8.60 34.39 -42.70
CA LEU A 25 9.09 35.38 -41.73
C LEU A 25 8.82 34.94 -40.27
N ALA A 26 7.65 34.37 -39.99
CA ALA A 26 7.31 33.82 -38.67
C ALA A 26 8.19 32.61 -38.31
N GLY A 27 8.44 31.71 -39.27
CA GLY A 27 9.37 30.59 -39.09
C GLY A 27 10.81 31.06 -38.83
N TRP A 28 11.27 32.10 -39.53
CA TRP A 28 12.62 32.64 -39.35
C TRP A 28 12.79 33.38 -38.01
N LEU A 29 11.75 34.08 -37.54
CA LEU A 29 11.74 34.72 -36.22
C LEU A 29 11.73 33.70 -35.07
N LEU A 30 10.97 32.60 -35.20
CA LEU A 30 10.97 31.49 -34.24
C LEU A 30 12.35 30.81 -34.17
N LEU A 31 13.00 30.57 -35.31
CA LEU A 31 14.36 30.01 -35.37
C LEU A 31 15.42 30.96 -34.81
N ARG A 32 15.25 32.28 -34.93
CA ARG A 32 16.13 33.28 -34.29
C ARG A 32 15.93 33.36 -32.78
N HIS A 33 14.70 33.22 -32.28
CA HIS A 33 14.45 33.15 -30.85
C HIS A 33 15.04 31.89 -30.21
N TYR A 34 15.07 30.78 -30.96
CA TYR A 34 15.64 29.50 -30.48
C TYR A 34 17.17 29.44 -30.54
N ARG A 35 17.82 30.27 -31.36
CA ARG A 35 19.29 30.28 -31.53
C ARG A 35 20.02 31.36 -30.71
N GLY A 36 19.30 32.11 -29.88
CA GLY A 36 19.84 33.26 -29.12
C GLY A 36 20.10 33.05 -27.62
N SER A 37 19.73 31.90 -27.04
CA SER A 37 19.85 31.66 -25.58
C SER A 37 20.74 30.46 -25.27
N GLY A 38 22.04 30.66 -25.44
CA GLY A 38 23.04 29.81 -24.80
C GLY A 38 23.09 30.09 -23.29
N THR A 39 22.28 29.36 -22.51
CA THR A 39 22.55 28.90 -21.14
C THR A 39 21.38 28.02 -20.69
N GLY A 40 21.61 26.72 -20.50
CA GLY A 40 20.75 25.82 -19.72
C GLY A 40 19.30 25.67 -20.18
N GLY A 41 19.06 24.94 -21.28
CA GLY A 41 17.73 24.36 -21.50
C GLY A 41 17.39 23.40 -20.36
N PRO A 42 16.11 23.26 -19.97
CA PRO A 42 15.73 22.31 -18.93
C PRO A 42 16.20 20.92 -19.38
N LEU A 43 17.01 20.28 -18.54
CA LEU A 43 17.28 18.86 -18.68
C LEU A 43 15.91 18.19 -18.78
N LEU A 44 15.62 17.55 -19.91
CA LEU A 44 14.52 16.61 -20.00
C LEU A 44 14.66 15.70 -18.77
N PRO A 45 13.61 15.47 -17.96
CA PRO A 45 13.72 14.52 -16.88
C PRO A 45 14.19 13.23 -17.55
N ALA A 46 15.36 12.73 -17.11
CA ALA A 46 15.80 11.41 -17.53
C ALA A 46 14.60 10.49 -17.35
N LEU A 47 14.23 9.71 -18.38
CA LEU A 47 13.34 8.59 -18.16
C LEU A 47 13.98 7.80 -17.02
N VAL A 48 13.40 7.89 -15.83
CA VAL A 48 13.79 7.03 -14.72
C VAL A 48 13.46 5.65 -15.23
N ALA A 49 14.48 4.91 -15.66
CA ALA A 49 14.32 3.53 -16.00
C ALA A 49 13.68 2.88 -14.77
N THR A 50 12.48 2.32 -14.94
CA THR A 50 11.85 1.52 -13.89
C THR A 50 12.84 0.45 -13.49
N GLN A 51 13.41 0.58 -12.29
CA GLN A 51 14.33 -0.42 -11.78
C GLN A 51 13.51 -1.70 -11.56
N SER A 52 13.89 -2.79 -12.23
CA SER A 52 13.28 -4.08 -11.98
C SER A 52 13.98 -4.68 -10.76
N ALA A 53 13.23 -4.90 -9.70
CA ALA A 53 13.71 -5.71 -8.58
C ALA A 53 13.76 -7.19 -8.97
N GLU A 54 14.63 -7.95 -8.32
CA GLU A 54 14.56 -9.41 -8.37
C GLU A 54 13.27 -9.91 -7.70
N LEU A 55 12.84 -11.13 -8.06
CA LEU A 55 11.67 -11.76 -7.47
C LEU A 55 11.83 -11.92 -5.94
N ALA A 56 10.75 -11.70 -5.22
CA ALA A 56 10.64 -11.94 -3.78
C ALA A 56 10.40 -13.43 -3.52
N THR A 57 11.49 -14.20 -3.41
CA THR A 57 11.45 -15.65 -3.15
C THR A 57 11.38 -16.00 -1.66
N THR A 58 11.71 -15.06 -0.78
CA THR A 58 11.75 -15.27 0.66
C THR A 58 11.49 -13.94 1.35
N PHE A 59 10.74 -14.00 2.44
CA PHE A 59 10.38 -12.86 3.26
C PHE A 59 11.07 -12.92 4.62
N THR A 60 11.28 -11.77 5.24
CA THR A 60 11.80 -11.62 6.60
C THR A 60 10.97 -10.59 7.35
N TYR A 61 11.14 -10.52 8.67
CA TYR A 61 10.46 -9.52 9.48
C TYR A 61 11.02 -8.11 9.22
N PRO A 62 10.18 -7.07 9.25
CA PRO A 62 10.62 -5.68 9.05
C PRO A 62 11.38 -5.10 10.26
N LEU A 63 11.35 -5.83 11.38
CA LEU A 63 11.95 -5.51 12.68
C LEU A 63 12.59 -6.78 13.24
N ASP A 64 13.36 -6.65 14.33
CA ASP A 64 13.90 -7.78 15.07
C ASP A 64 12.79 -8.48 15.89
N PRO A 65 12.34 -9.70 15.51
CA PRO A 65 11.24 -10.39 16.17
C PRO A 65 11.59 -10.93 17.56
N GLU A 66 12.87 -10.91 17.97
CA GLU A 66 13.26 -11.25 19.34
C GLU A 66 13.04 -10.09 20.30
N ARG A 67 12.99 -8.86 19.79
CA ARG A 67 12.89 -7.62 20.58
C ARG A 67 11.58 -6.87 20.37
N LEU A 68 10.96 -7.00 19.20
CA LEU A 68 9.73 -6.31 18.84
C LEU A 68 8.65 -7.29 18.43
N ALA A 69 7.42 -7.06 18.89
CA ALA A 69 6.27 -7.90 18.57
C ALA A 69 4.96 -7.12 18.80
N PRO A 70 3.81 -7.68 18.37
CA PRO A 70 2.51 -7.12 18.72
C PRO A 70 2.23 -7.13 20.22
N TYR A 71 1.47 -6.13 20.67
CA TYR A 71 0.91 -6.13 22.00
C TYR A 71 -0.24 -7.16 22.05
N ILE A 72 -0.14 -8.10 22.99
CA ILE A 72 -1.15 -9.09 23.33
C ILE A 72 -1.67 -8.84 24.75
N PRO A 73 -3.00 -8.71 24.96
CA PRO A 73 -3.62 -8.52 26.27
C PRO A 73 -3.15 -9.57 27.29
N GLN A 74 -2.85 -9.12 28.51
CA GLN A 74 -2.42 -9.93 29.67
C GLN A 74 -1.11 -10.72 29.49
N GLN A 75 -0.62 -10.88 28.27
CA GLN A 75 0.68 -11.48 27.97
C GLN A 75 1.78 -10.42 27.92
N SER A 76 1.58 -9.36 27.14
CA SER A 76 2.58 -8.29 26.95
C SER A 76 2.34 -7.07 27.85
N GLY A 77 1.20 -6.99 28.53
CA GLY A 77 0.87 -5.93 29.47
C GLY A 77 -0.55 -6.03 30.03
N PRO A 78 -0.97 -5.11 30.90
CA PRO A 78 -2.28 -5.15 31.57
C PRO A 78 -3.42 -4.51 30.78
N LEU A 79 -3.15 -3.71 29.75
CA LEU A 79 -4.16 -3.08 28.91
C LEU A 79 -4.94 -4.12 28.11
N ASP A 80 -6.23 -3.85 27.92
CA ASP A 80 -7.15 -4.63 27.08
C ASP A 80 -7.05 -4.23 25.60
N VAL A 81 -5.81 -4.14 25.11
CA VAL A 81 -5.49 -3.74 23.74
C VAL A 81 -4.91 -4.95 23.03
N ASP A 82 -5.32 -5.25 21.81
CA ASP A 82 -4.72 -6.32 21.00
C ASP A 82 -4.34 -5.77 19.64
N THR A 83 -3.03 -5.78 19.34
CA THR A 83 -2.51 -5.20 18.10
C THR A 83 -2.03 -6.25 17.11
N ARG A 84 -2.44 -7.51 17.31
CA ARG A 84 -2.26 -8.56 16.30
C ARG A 84 -3.16 -8.32 15.09
N PHE A 85 -2.95 -9.11 14.06
CA PHE A 85 -3.82 -9.15 12.88
C PHE A 85 -5.14 -9.86 13.20
N ASP A 86 -6.23 -9.41 12.56
CA ASP A 86 -7.56 -10.04 12.62
C ASP A 86 -8.09 -10.25 14.04
N VAL A 87 -7.86 -9.25 14.88
CA VAL A 87 -8.44 -9.13 16.23
C VAL A 87 -9.17 -7.80 16.35
N GLN A 88 -10.13 -7.76 17.27
CA GLN A 88 -10.71 -6.50 17.73
C GLN A 88 -9.90 -5.96 18.91
N ASN A 89 -9.92 -4.63 19.07
CA ASN A 89 -9.10 -3.95 20.06
C ASN A 89 -9.98 -3.13 21.03
N PRO A 90 -10.63 -3.79 22.01
CA PRO A 90 -11.63 -3.17 22.86
C PRO A 90 -11.10 -1.96 23.67
N GLY A 91 -9.82 -1.97 24.03
CA GLY A 91 -9.15 -0.93 24.80
C GLY A 91 -8.95 0.40 24.07
N LEU A 92 -9.18 0.49 22.76
CA LEU A 92 -9.07 1.74 22.00
C LEU A 92 -10.34 2.62 22.05
N GLY A 93 -11.40 2.13 22.69
CA GLY A 93 -12.59 2.90 23.06
C GLY A 93 -13.45 3.35 21.87
N ASP A 94 -14.24 4.40 22.11
CA ASP A 94 -15.38 4.75 21.24
C ASP A 94 -15.07 5.77 20.14
N ARG A 95 -13.80 6.16 19.98
CA ARG A 95 -13.42 7.09 18.91
C ARG A 95 -13.71 6.44 17.55
N GLY A 96 -14.71 6.95 16.84
CA GLY A 96 -15.09 6.37 15.57
C GLY A 96 -14.06 6.60 14.45
N LYS A 97 -13.92 5.62 13.55
CA LYS A 97 -13.22 5.76 12.25
C LYS A 97 -14.25 6.09 11.16
N CYS A 98 -13.83 6.04 9.90
CA CYS A 98 -14.72 6.26 8.76
C CYS A 98 -15.79 5.15 8.58
N PHE A 99 -15.83 4.06 9.35
CA PHE A 99 -16.83 3.00 9.14
C PHE A 99 -18.20 3.42 9.68
N VAL A 100 -19.28 3.09 8.96
CA VAL A 100 -20.67 3.30 9.43
C VAL A 100 -21.53 2.05 9.26
N ASN A 101 -22.43 1.80 10.20
CA ASN A 101 -23.39 0.69 10.14
C ASN A 101 -24.51 0.97 9.13
N HIS A 102 -25.46 0.04 8.96
CA HIS A 102 -26.61 0.24 8.08
C HIS A 102 -27.47 1.48 8.41
N ALA A 103 -27.48 1.91 9.67
CA ALA A 103 -28.18 3.12 10.11
C ALA A 103 -27.36 4.41 9.89
N GLY A 104 -26.15 4.31 9.33
CA GLY A 104 -25.24 5.44 9.13
C GLY A 104 -24.53 5.90 10.41
N GLN A 105 -24.60 5.14 11.50
CA GLN A 105 -23.93 5.45 12.74
C GLN A 105 -22.47 5.04 12.65
N GLN A 106 -21.57 5.92 13.09
CA GLN A 106 -20.13 5.68 13.10
C GLN A 106 -19.76 4.55 14.06
N LEU A 107 -18.90 3.63 13.62
CA LEU A 107 -18.46 2.51 14.45
C LEU A 107 -17.29 2.92 15.34
N PRO A 108 -17.32 2.53 16.64
CA PRO A 108 -16.21 2.77 17.54
C PRO A 108 -15.01 1.92 17.15
N PHE A 109 -13.80 2.43 17.44
CA PHE A 109 -12.56 1.72 17.15
C PHE A 109 -12.51 0.33 17.78
N SER A 110 -13.07 0.21 18.99
CA SER A 110 -13.15 -1.04 19.77
C SER A 110 -13.82 -2.21 19.03
N GLN A 111 -14.62 -1.94 17.99
CA GLN A 111 -15.33 -2.96 17.21
C GLN A 111 -14.67 -3.28 15.88
N LEU A 112 -13.64 -2.54 15.47
CA LEU A 112 -13.00 -2.72 14.17
C LEU A 112 -11.98 -3.87 14.25
N TRP A 113 -11.83 -4.56 13.12
CA TRP A 113 -10.83 -5.61 12.97
C TRP A 113 -9.53 -5.01 12.47
N HIS A 114 -8.42 -5.36 13.11
CA HIS A 114 -7.11 -4.81 12.80
C HIS A 114 -6.53 -5.40 11.51
N ALA A 115 -6.23 -4.56 10.52
CA ALA A 115 -5.80 -4.97 9.17
C ALA A 115 -4.27 -5.00 9.01
N GLY A 116 -3.56 -5.31 10.09
CA GLY A 116 -2.11 -5.30 10.17
C GLY A 116 -1.64 -5.76 11.54
N GLU A 117 -0.39 -5.45 11.87
CA GLU A 117 0.18 -5.68 13.19
C GLU A 117 0.90 -4.42 13.67
N ASP A 118 0.70 -4.03 14.93
CA ASP A 118 1.45 -2.91 15.55
C ASP A 118 2.54 -3.47 16.45
N TRP A 119 3.80 -3.28 16.04
CA TRP A 119 4.96 -3.84 16.73
C TRP A 119 5.62 -2.83 17.67
N PHE A 120 5.73 -3.23 18.93
CA PHE A 120 6.35 -2.45 20.00
C PHE A 120 7.61 -3.16 20.51
N VAL A 121 8.50 -2.41 21.19
CA VAL A 121 9.63 -3.01 21.91
C VAL A 121 9.14 -3.75 23.13
N HIS A 122 9.63 -4.97 23.31
CA HIS A 122 9.40 -5.80 24.49
C HIS A 122 10.66 -5.85 25.35
N ASP A 123 10.49 -5.94 26.67
CA ASP A 123 11.57 -6.24 27.61
C ASP A 123 11.91 -7.75 27.64
N ALA A 124 12.87 -8.12 28.47
CA ALA A 124 13.32 -9.51 28.60
C ALA A 124 12.22 -10.47 29.13
N ASP A 125 11.20 -9.94 29.79
CA ASP A 125 10.03 -10.69 30.29
C ASP A 125 8.87 -10.69 29.28
N GLY A 126 9.09 -10.14 28.07
CA GLY A 126 8.12 -10.05 27.00
C GLY A 126 7.04 -8.98 27.21
N LYS A 127 7.30 -7.97 28.05
CA LYS A 127 6.36 -6.87 28.33
C LYS A 127 6.67 -5.65 27.47
N VAL A 128 5.64 -4.95 27.00
CA VAL A 128 5.82 -3.76 26.16
C VAL A 128 6.48 -2.62 26.93
N GLN A 129 7.55 -2.08 26.35
CA GLN A 129 8.20 -0.83 26.74
C GLN A 129 7.64 0.33 25.90
N TRP A 130 6.60 0.98 26.39
CA TRP A 130 5.89 2.03 25.67
C TRP A 130 6.79 3.19 25.25
N GLY A 131 6.74 3.55 23.96
CA GLY A 131 7.54 4.61 23.37
C GLY A 131 8.98 4.25 23.03
N HIS A 132 9.49 3.09 23.47
CA HIS A 132 10.87 2.68 23.20
C HIS A 132 11.09 2.20 21.76
N ALA A 133 10.03 1.97 20.98
CA ALA A 133 10.17 1.61 19.57
C ALA A 133 10.61 2.80 18.70
N ALA A 134 10.48 4.04 19.17
CA ALA A 134 10.92 5.22 18.42
C ALA A 134 12.40 5.09 18.03
N GLY A 135 12.70 5.26 16.74
CA GLY A 135 14.07 5.16 16.22
C GLY A 135 14.54 3.74 15.90
N GLU A 136 13.79 2.67 16.22
CA GLU A 136 14.16 1.31 15.80
C GLU A 136 14.19 1.21 14.26
N PRO A 137 15.21 0.56 13.70
CA PRO A 137 15.41 0.48 12.25
C PRO A 137 14.37 -0.43 11.60
N VAL A 138 13.72 0.08 10.55
CA VAL A 138 12.76 -0.69 9.75
C VAL A 138 13.42 -1.11 8.44
N GLN A 139 13.32 -2.39 8.11
CA GLN A 139 13.93 -2.98 6.92
C GLN A 139 12.90 -3.57 5.95
N ALA A 140 13.30 -3.71 4.69
CA ALA A 140 12.47 -4.30 3.65
C ALA A 140 12.27 -5.80 3.89
N VAL A 141 11.01 -6.25 3.93
CA VAL A 141 10.69 -7.67 4.16
C VAL A 141 11.14 -8.58 3.03
N ALA A 142 11.28 -8.08 1.81
CA ALA A 142 11.74 -8.82 0.63
C ALA A 142 12.25 -7.87 -0.46
N ASN A 143 12.78 -8.44 -1.55
CA ASN A 143 13.06 -7.68 -2.77
C ASN A 143 11.77 -7.08 -3.33
N GLY A 144 11.82 -5.88 -3.88
CA GLY A 144 10.62 -5.24 -4.42
C GLY A 144 10.89 -3.86 -4.99
N VAL A 145 9.82 -3.19 -5.42
CA VAL A 145 9.88 -1.81 -5.92
C VAL A 145 9.01 -0.94 -5.04
N VAL A 146 9.53 0.20 -4.59
CA VAL A 146 8.75 1.18 -3.83
C VAL A 146 7.65 1.73 -4.74
N SER A 147 6.40 1.37 -4.48
CA SER A 147 5.28 1.78 -5.32
C SER A 147 4.65 3.10 -4.87
N TRP A 148 4.80 3.45 -3.59
CA TRP A 148 4.25 4.68 -3.04
C TRP A 148 4.93 5.08 -1.72
N ALA A 149 5.08 6.39 -1.48
CA ALA A 149 5.59 6.94 -0.24
C ALA A 149 5.00 8.32 0.02
N GLN A 150 4.52 8.59 1.22
CA GLN A 150 4.02 9.93 1.60
C GLN A 150 4.20 10.22 3.08
N ASN A 151 4.49 11.49 3.40
CA ASN A 151 4.39 12.02 4.76
C ASN A 151 2.94 12.42 5.06
N LEU A 152 2.36 11.86 6.12
CA LEU A 152 0.99 12.10 6.55
C LEU A 152 0.92 13.01 7.80
N GLY A 153 1.92 13.85 8.01
CA GLY A 153 2.02 14.74 9.16
C GLY A 153 2.30 13.97 10.45
N GLY A 154 1.42 14.12 11.44
CA GLY A 154 1.58 13.47 12.76
C GLY A 154 1.53 11.94 12.73
N GLU A 155 1.04 11.34 11.64
CA GLU A 155 1.07 9.90 11.43
C GLU A 155 2.44 9.38 10.94
N GLY A 156 3.40 10.27 10.69
CA GLY A 156 4.69 9.93 10.10
C GLY A 156 4.62 9.68 8.59
N ASN A 157 5.65 9.04 8.06
CA ASN A 157 5.69 8.60 6.68
C ASN A 157 5.13 7.19 6.56
N VAL A 158 4.41 6.94 5.47
CA VAL A 158 3.93 5.63 5.08
C VAL A 158 4.59 5.24 3.76
N LEU A 159 5.03 4.00 3.67
CA LEU A 159 5.74 3.43 2.52
C LEU A 159 5.03 2.16 2.06
N ILE A 160 4.84 2.00 0.75
CA ILE A 160 4.32 0.77 0.14
C ILE A 160 5.37 0.22 -0.81
N VAL A 161 5.66 -1.08 -0.69
CA VAL A 161 6.57 -1.81 -1.58
C VAL A 161 5.79 -2.91 -2.28
N GLU A 162 5.87 -2.94 -3.61
CA GLU A 162 5.37 -4.02 -4.46
C GLU A 162 6.41 -5.14 -4.56
N HIS A 163 5.99 -6.37 -4.32
CA HIS A 163 6.81 -7.58 -4.40
C HIS A 163 6.28 -8.49 -5.50
N HIS A 164 7.15 -8.88 -6.44
CA HIS A 164 6.80 -9.85 -7.48
C HIS A 164 7.19 -11.25 -7.02
N LEU A 165 6.23 -12.17 -7.00
CA LEU A 165 6.44 -13.54 -6.54
C LEU A 165 6.82 -14.48 -7.70
N PRO A 166 7.43 -15.64 -7.43
CA PRO A 166 7.90 -16.57 -8.47
C PRO A 166 6.85 -17.10 -9.45
N HIS A 167 5.57 -17.11 -9.07
CA HIS A 167 4.47 -17.62 -9.92
C HIS A 167 3.65 -16.50 -10.58
N GLY A 168 4.16 -15.25 -10.55
CA GLY A 168 3.58 -14.09 -11.23
C GLY A 168 2.54 -13.33 -10.41
N GLU A 169 2.24 -13.77 -9.20
CA GLU A 169 1.45 -13.01 -8.24
C GLU A 169 2.24 -11.81 -7.72
N ARG A 170 1.51 -10.88 -7.13
CA ARG A 170 2.07 -9.71 -6.46
C ARG A 170 1.46 -9.57 -5.08
N VAL A 171 2.29 -9.12 -4.17
CA VAL A 171 1.86 -8.69 -2.84
C VAL A 171 2.48 -7.33 -2.53
N TRP A 172 1.86 -6.59 -1.63
CA TRP A 172 2.33 -5.29 -1.19
C TRP A 172 2.59 -5.32 0.29
N SER A 173 3.77 -4.88 0.70
CA SER A 173 4.04 -4.57 2.11
C SER A 173 3.84 -3.09 2.38
N VAL A 174 3.23 -2.76 3.52
CA VAL A 174 2.97 -1.38 3.94
C VAL A 174 3.61 -1.13 5.28
N TYR A 175 4.36 -0.03 5.39
CA TYR A 175 5.10 0.36 6.59
C TYR A 175 4.62 1.74 7.00
N TRP A 176 3.93 1.83 8.12
CA TRP A 176 3.42 3.09 8.63
C TRP A 176 4.32 3.68 9.72
N HIS A 177 4.06 4.94 10.04
CA HIS A 177 4.64 5.61 11.19
C HIS A 177 6.17 5.65 11.15
N LEU A 178 6.75 5.92 9.99
CA LEU A 178 8.20 6.10 9.84
C LEU A 178 8.59 7.57 10.05
N ALA A 179 9.66 7.85 10.80
CA ALA A 179 10.16 9.22 10.99
C ALA A 179 10.67 9.85 9.69
N GLY A 180 11.24 9.02 8.82
CA GLY A 180 11.75 9.38 7.51
C GLY A 180 11.96 8.11 6.68
N VAL A 181 11.87 8.25 5.36
CA VAL A 181 12.14 7.18 4.40
C VAL A 181 13.49 7.40 3.73
N ARG A 182 14.25 6.33 3.51
CA ARG A 182 15.58 6.33 2.90
C ARG A 182 15.58 5.94 1.42
N VAL A 183 14.38 5.68 0.89
CA VAL A 183 14.15 5.16 -0.46
C VAL A 183 13.16 6.06 -1.20
N ALA A 184 13.20 6.05 -2.53
CA ALA A 184 12.32 6.82 -3.39
C ALA A 184 11.28 5.95 -4.11
N VAL A 185 10.14 6.55 -4.48
CA VAL A 185 9.16 5.87 -5.34
C VAL A 185 9.81 5.47 -6.67
N GLY A 186 9.61 4.23 -7.09
CA GLY A 186 10.22 3.62 -8.28
C GLY A 186 11.61 3.00 -8.03
N GLU A 187 12.15 3.11 -6.82
CA GLU A 187 13.41 2.47 -6.44
C GLU A 187 13.21 0.96 -6.25
N ALA A 188 14.09 0.16 -6.86
CA ALA A 188 14.19 -1.26 -6.55
C ALA A 188 15.01 -1.44 -5.27
N ILE A 189 14.49 -2.24 -4.36
CA ILE A 189 15.08 -2.51 -3.05
C ILE A 189 15.31 -4.00 -2.88
N THR A 190 16.27 -4.35 -2.03
CA THR A 190 16.57 -5.75 -1.67
C THR A 190 16.06 -6.08 -0.27
N ARG A 191 15.78 -7.37 -0.02
CA ARG A 191 15.45 -7.86 1.33
C ARG A 191 16.48 -7.40 2.36
N GLY A 192 16.02 -6.91 3.51
CA GLY A 192 16.86 -6.39 4.59
C GLY A 192 17.43 -4.98 4.35
N GLN A 193 17.15 -4.35 3.21
CA GLN A 193 17.55 -2.97 2.97
C GLN A 193 16.86 -2.05 3.99
N ALA A 194 17.63 -1.15 4.62
CA ALA A 194 17.09 -0.18 5.55
C ALA A 194 16.14 0.80 4.85
N LEU A 195 14.89 0.84 5.29
CA LEU A 195 13.83 1.69 4.74
C LEU A 195 13.70 3.01 5.51
N GLY A 196 13.95 2.98 6.81
CA GLY A 196 13.73 4.10 7.70
C GLY A 196 13.87 3.71 9.15
N VAL A 197 13.27 4.51 10.02
CA VAL A 197 13.15 4.26 11.46
C VAL A 197 11.74 4.60 11.93
N ILE A 198 11.27 3.97 12.99
CA ILE A 198 9.96 4.26 13.59
C ILE A 198 9.90 5.73 14.07
N HIS A 199 8.78 6.39 13.81
CA HIS A 199 8.44 7.75 14.23
C HIS A 199 8.12 7.80 15.72
N ASP A 200 8.62 8.82 16.40
CA ASP A 200 8.27 9.10 17.79
C ASP A 200 6.85 9.67 17.85
N ARG A 201 5.94 8.90 18.47
CA ARG A 201 4.57 9.28 18.79
C ARG A 201 4.30 9.16 20.30
N GLY A 202 5.34 9.35 21.12
CA GLY A 202 5.31 9.11 22.55
C GLY A 202 5.04 7.63 22.84
N LEU A 203 4.11 7.36 23.77
CA LEU A 203 3.80 5.98 24.19
C LEU A 203 3.35 5.10 23.02
N ASN A 204 2.70 5.65 21.99
CA ASN A 204 2.22 4.90 20.82
C ASN A 204 3.24 4.83 19.66
N SER A 205 4.54 4.92 19.97
CA SER A 205 5.58 4.66 18.98
C SER A 205 5.62 3.16 18.70
N HIS A 206 5.34 2.80 17.44
CA HIS A 206 5.32 1.42 16.93
C HIS A 206 5.42 1.44 15.41
N LEU A 207 5.74 0.30 14.81
CA LEU A 207 5.53 0.06 13.38
C LEU A 207 4.16 -0.58 13.19
N HIS A 208 3.27 0.05 12.42
CA HIS A 208 2.09 -0.65 11.89
C HIS A 208 2.49 -1.22 10.53
N TRP A 209 2.46 -2.54 10.41
CA TRP A 209 2.93 -3.27 9.24
C TRP A 209 1.87 -4.22 8.69
N GLU A 210 1.80 -4.27 7.37
CA GLU A 210 0.77 -5.01 6.65
C GLU A 210 1.34 -5.74 5.44
N ILE A 211 0.70 -6.85 5.07
CA ILE A 211 0.87 -7.52 3.79
C ILE A 211 -0.49 -7.60 3.11
N ARG A 212 -0.56 -7.28 1.81
CA ARG A 212 -1.81 -7.12 1.06
C ARG A 212 -1.72 -7.74 -0.33
N THR A 213 -2.87 -8.12 -0.88
CA THR A 213 -3.01 -8.61 -2.27
C THR A 213 -3.50 -7.53 -3.26
N PHE A 214 -3.61 -6.29 -2.80
CA PHE A 214 -4.03 -5.13 -3.59
C PHE A 214 -2.99 -4.01 -3.52
N ALA A 215 -2.84 -3.27 -4.62
CA ALA A 215 -1.85 -2.20 -4.74
C ALA A 215 -2.23 -0.93 -3.98
N THR A 216 -3.52 -0.58 -3.98
CA THR A 216 -4.05 0.64 -3.36
C THR A 216 -5.41 0.35 -2.75
N ALA A 217 -5.73 1.00 -1.63
CA ALA A 217 -7.05 0.91 -1.02
C ALA A 217 -8.04 2.01 -1.46
N THR A 218 -7.71 2.77 -2.52
CA THR A 218 -8.51 3.91 -2.99
C THR A 218 -9.98 3.56 -3.25
N GLU A 219 -10.26 2.34 -3.70
CA GLU A 219 -11.62 1.84 -3.97
C GLU A 219 -11.86 0.47 -3.30
N LEU A 220 -11.23 0.22 -2.15
CA LEU A 220 -11.26 -1.09 -1.51
C LEU A 220 -12.66 -1.52 -1.07
N PHE A 221 -13.46 -0.57 -0.60
CA PHE A 221 -14.76 -0.83 0.01
C PHE A 221 -15.91 -0.50 -0.97
N PRO A 222 -16.69 -1.49 -1.45
CA PRO A 222 -17.88 -1.25 -2.26
C PRO A 222 -18.89 -0.33 -1.57
N LEU A 223 -19.69 0.43 -2.33
CA LEU A 223 -20.63 1.42 -1.78
C LEU A 223 -21.69 0.83 -0.82
N ASP A 224 -22.01 -0.45 -0.95
CA ASP A 224 -22.94 -1.18 -0.08
C ASP A 224 -22.27 -1.74 1.18
N SER A 225 -20.94 -1.75 1.26
CA SER A 225 -20.18 -2.12 2.45
C SER A 225 -20.13 -0.97 3.46
N ALA A 226 -19.81 -1.28 4.70
CA ALA A 226 -19.69 -0.27 5.74
C ALA A 226 -18.60 0.77 5.50
N GLY A 227 -17.45 0.33 4.96
CA GLY A 227 -16.38 1.24 4.58
C GLY A 227 -16.77 2.16 3.43
N GLY A 228 -17.52 1.64 2.44
CA GLY A 228 -17.97 2.43 1.30
C GLY A 228 -18.99 3.49 1.70
N ARG A 229 -19.99 3.11 2.52
CA ARG A 229 -20.99 4.05 3.06
C ARG A 229 -20.37 5.15 3.92
N GLY A 230 -19.32 4.82 4.67
CA GLY A 230 -18.69 5.70 5.64
C GLY A 230 -17.50 6.51 5.10
N GLN A 231 -17.22 6.44 3.79
CA GLN A 231 -16.15 7.20 3.14
C GLN A 231 -14.74 6.75 3.56
N CYS A 232 -14.52 5.45 3.78
CA CYS A 232 -13.20 4.87 4.02
C CYS A 232 -12.34 4.71 2.76
N ASN A 233 -12.89 5.02 1.59
CA ASN A 233 -12.18 5.02 0.31
C ASN A 233 -11.42 6.34 0.08
N GLY A 234 -10.59 6.38 -0.97
CA GLY A 234 -9.78 7.56 -1.34
C GLY A 234 -8.36 7.56 -0.77
N TYR A 235 -8.01 6.56 0.04
CA TYR A 235 -6.71 6.43 0.69
C TYR A 235 -5.87 5.35 0.00
N VAL A 236 -4.79 5.72 -0.68
CA VAL A 236 -3.89 4.75 -1.33
C VAL A 236 -3.37 3.72 -0.33
N MET A 237 -2.97 4.19 0.84
CA MET A 237 -2.46 3.38 1.93
C MET A 237 -3.54 2.67 2.73
N GLY A 238 -4.84 2.89 2.51
CA GLY A 238 -5.91 2.31 3.34
C GLY A 238 -6.01 2.95 4.72
N VAL A 239 -6.81 2.34 5.59
CA VAL A 239 -7.18 2.91 6.90
C VAL A 239 -6.74 2.08 8.11
N GLY A 240 -6.07 0.93 7.86
CA GLY A 240 -5.50 0.02 8.87
C GLY A 240 -6.50 -0.88 9.59
N TYR A 241 -7.79 -0.83 9.21
CA TYR A 241 -8.87 -1.56 9.86
C TYR A 241 -9.95 -1.96 8.86
N THR A 242 -10.75 -2.95 9.22
CA THR A 242 -11.94 -3.38 8.47
C THR A 242 -13.13 -3.59 9.40
N TRP A 243 -14.33 -3.43 8.85
CA TRP A 243 -15.59 -3.75 9.50
C TRP A 243 -16.70 -3.84 8.44
N ASP A 244 -17.71 -4.66 8.68
CA ASP A 244 -18.94 -4.71 7.90
C ASP A 244 -20.09 -5.26 8.75
N ASP A 245 -21.33 -4.88 8.44
CA ASP A 245 -22.52 -5.46 9.08
C ASP A 245 -22.69 -6.94 8.73
N ASP A 246 -22.20 -7.38 7.56
CA ASP A 246 -22.07 -8.78 7.20
C ASP A 246 -20.81 -9.37 7.86
N PRO A 247 -20.93 -10.30 8.83
CA PRO A 247 -19.78 -10.90 9.49
C PRO A 247 -18.80 -11.57 8.53
N ALA A 248 -19.26 -12.07 7.37
CA ALA A 248 -18.39 -12.68 6.37
C ALA A 248 -17.43 -11.68 5.72
N ARG A 249 -17.78 -10.38 5.73
CA ARG A 249 -16.98 -9.28 5.17
C ARG A 249 -16.28 -8.47 6.25
N ALA A 250 -16.53 -8.70 7.54
CA ALA A 250 -15.98 -7.85 8.60
C ALA A 250 -14.45 -7.98 8.75
N HIS A 251 -13.92 -9.17 8.47
CA HIS A 251 -12.53 -9.53 8.70
C HIS A 251 -11.58 -9.01 7.60
N PRO A 252 -10.33 -8.66 7.93
CA PRO A 252 -9.38 -8.10 6.96
C PRO A 252 -9.05 -9.05 5.81
N GLY A 253 -9.07 -10.36 6.07
CA GLY A 253 -8.85 -11.40 5.06
C GLY A 253 -9.82 -11.33 3.88
N TYR A 254 -11.08 -10.93 4.10
CA TYR A 254 -12.07 -10.75 3.03
C TYR A 254 -11.64 -9.66 2.04
N TRP A 255 -11.02 -8.60 2.54
CA TRP A 255 -10.57 -7.44 1.76
C TRP A 255 -9.16 -7.60 1.19
N GLY A 256 -8.54 -8.78 1.33
CA GLY A 256 -7.22 -9.05 0.76
C GLY A 256 -6.04 -8.57 1.61
N TYR A 257 -6.26 -8.25 2.90
CA TYR A 257 -5.16 -8.18 3.86
C TYR A 257 -4.76 -9.59 4.26
N LEU A 258 -3.45 -9.83 4.39
CA LEU A 258 -2.88 -11.11 4.80
C LEU A 258 -2.30 -10.98 6.20
N HIS A 259 -2.32 -12.07 6.98
CA HIS A 259 -1.68 -12.10 8.29
C HIS A 259 -0.16 -11.90 8.11
N PRO A 260 0.43 -10.76 8.54
CA PRO A 260 1.79 -10.41 8.17
C PRO A 260 2.85 -11.37 8.72
N SER A 261 2.80 -11.68 10.02
CA SER A 261 3.74 -12.61 10.65
C SER A 261 3.60 -14.05 10.13
N GLU A 262 2.38 -14.54 9.90
CA GLU A 262 2.17 -15.86 9.29
C GLU A 262 2.70 -15.91 7.86
N PHE A 263 2.52 -14.84 7.08
CA PHE A 263 3.03 -14.74 5.71
C PHE A 263 4.56 -14.84 5.65
N VAL A 264 5.26 -14.24 6.61
CA VAL A 264 6.73 -14.34 6.72
C VAL A 264 7.18 -15.71 7.22
N SER A 265 6.50 -16.25 8.24
CA SER A 265 6.90 -17.50 8.90
C SER A 265 6.51 -18.76 8.13
N SER A 266 5.57 -18.66 7.18
CA SER A 266 5.34 -19.71 6.20
C SER A 266 6.53 -19.77 5.24
N GLU A 267 7.49 -20.67 5.53
CA GLU A 267 8.58 -21.11 4.63
C GLU A 267 8.10 -21.20 3.16
N PRO A 268 8.97 -20.88 2.18
CA PRO A 268 8.56 -20.43 0.85
C PRO A 268 7.55 -21.40 0.23
N LEU A 269 6.43 -20.81 -0.26
CA LEU A 269 5.36 -21.45 -1.04
C LEU A 269 5.75 -22.87 -1.48
N VAL A 270 5.27 -23.86 -0.72
CA VAL A 270 5.41 -25.30 -1.00
C VAL A 270 5.29 -25.53 -2.52
N PRO A 271 6.18 -26.31 -3.17
CA PRO A 271 6.15 -26.46 -4.62
C PRO A 271 4.78 -27.00 -5.06
N LEU A 272 4.09 -26.27 -5.95
CA LEU A 272 2.87 -26.79 -6.56
C LEU A 272 3.19 -28.02 -7.43
N PRO A 273 2.29 -29.02 -7.47
CA PRO A 273 2.52 -30.28 -8.17
C PRO A 273 2.82 -30.03 -9.65
N ARG A 274 3.78 -30.79 -10.19
CA ARG A 274 4.08 -30.78 -11.64
C ARG A 274 2.78 -31.00 -12.40
N SER A 275 2.58 -30.20 -13.45
CA SER A 275 1.53 -30.47 -14.44
C SER A 275 1.75 -31.86 -15.00
N ASP A 276 0.96 -32.84 -14.57
CA ASP A 276 0.81 -34.03 -15.36
C ASP A 276 0.03 -33.63 -16.62
N GLN A 277 0.59 -33.98 -17.77
CA GLN A 277 -0.12 -33.93 -19.03
C GLN A 277 -1.05 -35.15 -19.12
N SER A 278 -2.14 -35.13 -18.37
CA SER A 278 -3.27 -36.01 -18.59
C SER A 278 -4.53 -35.27 -18.16
N GLY A 279 -5.29 -34.85 -19.18
CA GLY A 279 -6.57 -34.19 -18.96
C GLY A 279 -7.52 -35.14 -18.22
N ASN A 280 -7.83 -34.83 -16.97
CA ASN A 280 -9.14 -35.13 -16.42
C ASN A 280 -9.46 -34.25 -15.21
N ARG A 281 -10.59 -33.55 -15.30
CA ARG A 281 -11.07 -32.58 -14.31
C ARG A 281 -11.84 -33.32 -13.21
N ALA A 282 -11.38 -33.23 -11.96
CA ALA A 282 -12.19 -33.54 -10.78
C ALA A 282 -12.25 -32.29 -9.88
N PRO A 283 -13.40 -31.97 -9.26
CA PRO A 283 -13.57 -30.76 -8.47
C PRO A 283 -12.86 -30.90 -7.11
N ALA A 284 -12.02 -29.92 -6.76
CA ALA A 284 -11.35 -29.86 -5.46
C ALA A 284 -12.38 -29.58 -4.35
N THR A 285 -12.54 -30.56 -3.46
CA THR A 285 -13.32 -30.43 -2.22
C THR A 285 -12.46 -29.71 -1.18
N ILE A 286 -12.90 -28.55 -0.71
CA ILE A 286 -12.29 -27.84 0.43
C ILE A 286 -12.57 -28.68 1.68
N LYS A 287 -11.53 -29.29 2.26
CA LYS A 287 -11.62 -29.88 3.60
C LYS A 287 -11.47 -28.77 4.64
N SER A 288 -12.59 -28.32 5.20
CA SER A 288 -12.61 -27.56 6.46
C SER A 288 -12.02 -28.42 7.59
N ARG A 289 -11.02 -27.91 8.31
CA ARG A 289 -10.53 -28.52 9.57
C ARG A 289 -11.45 -28.15 10.75
N PRO A 290 -11.56 -29.01 11.78
CA PRO A 290 -12.63 -28.93 12.76
C PRO A 290 -12.37 -27.89 13.85
N VAL A 291 -13.46 -27.25 14.26
CA VAL A 291 -13.58 -26.38 15.45
C VAL A 291 -13.30 -27.21 16.72
N LEU A 292 -12.37 -26.75 17.56
CA LEU A 292 -12.15 -27.28 18.90
C LEU A 292 -13.39 -26.98 19.76
N ARG A 293 -14.06 -28.05 20.24
CA ARG A 293 -15.15 -27.95 21.22
C ARG A 293 -14.58 -27.71 22.62
N GLU A 294 -15.11 -26.71 23.30
CA GLU A 294 -14.95 -26.48 24.74
C GLU A 294 -15.40 -27.71 25.55
N THR A 295 -14.57 -28.13 26.50
CA THR A 295 -14.89 -29.14 27.50
C THR A 295 -15.62 -28.49 28.68
N ARG A 296 -16.91 -28.82 28.82
CA ARG A 296 -17.73 -28.49 29.98
C ARG A 296 -17.39 -29.46 31.13
N ALA A 297 -17.05 -28.93 32.30
CA ALA A 297 -16.85 -29.70 33.54
C ALA A 297 -18.19 -30.29 34.05
N PRO A 298 -18.19 -31.45 34.74
CA PRO A 298 -19.41 -32.04 35.27
C PRO A 298 -19.75 -31.51 36.66
N HIS A 299 -21.05 -31.26 36.87
CA HIS A 299 -21.65 -31.02 38.17
C HIS A 299 -21.55 -32.25 39.09
N ARG A 300 -21.17 -32.00 40.34
CA ARG A 300 -21.70 -32.66 41.54
C ARG A 300 -21.99 -31.58 42.57
#